data_AF-A0A2T0N9V5-F1
#
_entry.id   AF-A0A2T0N9V5-F1
#
_cell.length_a   1.000
_cell.length_b   1.000
_cell.length_c   1.000
_cell.angle_alpha   90.00
_cell.angle_beta   90.00
_cell.angle_gamma   90.00
#
_symmetry.space_group_name_H-M   'P 1'
#
loop_
_entity.id
_entity.type
_entity.pdbx_description
1 polymer ?
#
loop_
_entity_poly.entity_id
_entity_poly.type
_entity_poly.pdbx_seq_one_letter_code
_entity_poly.pdbx_strand_id
1 'polypeptide(L)'
;MGEFVGIDPRWAQEVIRRMEAGKGVLGRTRPGLDAAIDEAGQDWAGHRGTTAMRRAWEFYHESQQDLKWRVDTLEQLVPVRERGMLTGAFPFGSETEAVLAAERTAHAVLRALDQPATGARAAPETATGAEGGDEQADGEEAGDDQADDGQVGGEEAGDDQADGQVGGEEAGDVMERALAGAEGKTGDPAYAAALLATLGPDAFTRLLSEHAASDTDGPAEDAVPADGGPVGGRVLAEAFASAERTGRLGDAWYELVDSAPAGVLANLVTLAGQSGAMLNRVATGLLGRPPAPGWSPRALIQAYERDPLAFQQLLAEHRDEARVLLDAAAGDPGCAEPLASAVHEALKPGAGVDGLRERAWRTVVRGLGATLEIEDR
;
A
#
# COMPACT_ATOMS: atom_id res chain seq x y z
N MET A 1 16.54 13.34 -3.78
CA MET A 1 17.58 13.27 -4.84
C MET A 1 17.98 11.81 -4.89
N GLY A 2 17.59 11.07 -5.94
CA GLY A 2 17.71 9.61 -5.95
C GLY A 2 19.15 9.14 -6.12
N GLU A 3 19.51 8.05 -5.45
CA GLU A 3 20.80 7.39 -5.65
C GLU A 3 20.74 6.52 -6.91
N PHE A 4 21.63 6.76 -7.87
CA PHE A 4 21.80 5.89 -9.04
C PHE A 4 22.83 4.82 -8.74
N VAL A 5 22.41 3.56 -8.73
CA VAL A 5 23.29 2.42 -8.47
C VAL A 5 23.24 1.45 -9.64
N GLY A 6 24.41 1.16 -10.23
CA GLY A 6 24.59 0.03 -11.13
C GLY A 6 25.03 -1.20 -10.36
N ILE A 7 24.16 -2.20 -10.21
CA ILE A 7 24.44 -3.44 -9.49
C ILE A 7 24.49 -4.61 -10.48
N ASP A 8 25.57 -5.38 -10.49
CA ASP A 8 25.55 -6.75 -11.03
C ASP A 8 24.94 -7.67 -9.96
N PRO A 9 23.73 -8.22 -10.15
CA PRO A 9 23.05 -9.02 -9.14
C PRO A 9 23.83 -10.29 -8.77
N ARG A 10 24.63 -10.85 -9.68
CA ARG A 10 25.48 -12.02 -9.39
C ARG A 10 26.61 -11.67 -8.45
N TRP A 11 27.21 -10.50 -8.64
CA TRP A 11 28.26 -10.01 -7.75
C TRP A 11 27.69 -9.61 -6.39
N ALA A 12 26.51 -8.98 -6.36
CA ALA A 12 25.83 -8.63 -5.11
C ALA A 12 25.44 -9.87 -4.30
N GLN A 13 24.85 -10.90 -4.92
CA GLN A 13 24.57 -12.19 -4.26
C GLN A 13 25.86 -12.85 -3.71
N GLU A 14 26.98 -12.73 -4.42
CA GLU A 14 28.29 -13.21 -3.95
C GLU A 14 28.82 -12.39 -2.76
N VAL A 15 28.62 -11.08 -2.74
CA VAL A 15 28.96 -10.21 -1.58
C VAL A 15 28.08 -10.55 -0.37
N ILE A 16 26.77 -10.74 -0.56
CA ILE A 16 25.84 -11.16 0.50
C ILE A 16 26.34 -12.47 1.14
N ARG A 17 26.65 -13.50 0.35
CA ARG A 17 27.18 -14.78 0.87
C ARG A 17 28.50 -14.64 1.63
N ARG A 18 29.36 -13.70 1.23
CA ARG A 18 30.61 -13.40 1.98
C ARG A 18 30.34 -12.66 3.29
N MET A 19 29.38 -11.74 3.32
CA MET A 19 28.93 -11.09 4.55
C MET A 19 28.30 -12.10 5.52
N GLU A 20 27.49 -13.05 5.02
CA GLU A 20 26.94 -14.16 5.81
C GLU A 20 28.04 -15.06 6.40
N ALA A 21 29.04 -15.43 5.60
CA ALA A 21 30.19 -16.20 6.07
C ALA A 21 30.97 -15.43 7.15
N GLY A 22 31.17 -14.12 6.97
CA GLY A 22 31.81 -13.23 7.94
C GLY A 22 31.04 -13.12 9.25
N LYS A 23 29.72 -12.86 9.19
CA LYS A 23 28.80 -12.93 10.34
C LYS A 23 28.88 -14.28 11.05
N GLY A 24 28.93 -15.38 10.31
CA GLY A 24 29.06 -16.73 10.85
C GLY A 24 30.38 -16.95 11.59
N VAL A 25 31.49 -16.39 11.11
CA VAL A 25 32.78 -16.40 11.83
C VAL A 25 32.67 -15.58 13.12
N LEU A 26 32.19 -14.33 13.06
CA LEU A 26 32.01 -13.46 14.23
C LEU A 26 31.08 -14.07 15.29
N GLY A 27 29.99 -14.71 14.86
CA GLY A 27 29.06 -15.40 15.76
C GLY A 27 29.67 -16.63 16.45
N ARG A 28 30.61 -17.33 15.80
CA ARG A 28 31.34 -18.46 16.40
C ARG A 28 32.50 -18.03 17.30
N THR A 29 33.18 -16.93 17.00
CA THR A 29 34.28 -16.43 17.83
C THR A 29 33.78 -15.69 19.08
N ARG A 30 32.62 -15.04 19.00
CA ARG A 30 32.05 -14.25 20.11
C ARG A 30 31.99 -15.01 21.45
N PRO A 31 31.42 -16.22 21.59
CA PRO A 31 31.37 -16.90 22.90
C PRO A 31 32.75 -17.21 23.48
N GLY A 32 33.72 -17.58 22.64
CA GLY A 32 35.10 -17.83 23.10
C GLY A 32 35.86 -16.56 23.48
N LEU A 33 35.51 -15.43 22.86
CA LEU A 33 36.11 -14.13 23.14
C LEU A 33 35.48 -13.46 24.36
N ASP A 34 34.15 -13.60 24.54
CA ASP A 34 33.44 -13.24 25.77
C ASP A 34 34.03 -14.04 26.97
N ALA A 35 34.20 -15.36 26.83
CA ALA A 35 34.83 -16.20 27.86
C ALA A 35 36.30 -15.83 28.15
N ALA A 36 37.09 -15.48 27.14
CA ALA A 36 38.48 -15.03 27.33
C ALA A 36 38.56 -13.65 28.04
N ILE A 37 37.55 -12.79 27.87
CA ILE A 37 37.43 -11.53 28.62
C ILE A 37 37.03 -11.80 30.07
N ASP A 38 36.12 -12.75 30.32
CA ASP A 38 35.75 -13.15 31.68
C ASP A 38 36.94 -13.79 32.42
N GLU A 39 37.77 -14.59 31.75
CA GLU A 39 38.98 -15.22 32.32
C GLU A 39 40.13 -14.21 32.55
N ALA A 40 40.40 -13.32 31.59
CA ALA A 40 41.49 -12.34 31.67
C ALA A 40 41.14 -11.08 32.48
N GLY A 41 39.86 -10.91 32.85
CA GLY A 41 39.33 -9.73 33.52
C GLY A 41 39.01 -8.58 32.57
N GLN A 42 38.10 -7.69 32.98
CA GLN A 42 37.59 -6.59 32.13
C GLN A 42 38.67 -5.63 31.62
N ASP A 43 39.83 -5.58 32.27
CA ASP A 43 40.96 -4.73 31.89
C ASP A 43 41.67 -5.19 30.60
N TRP A 44 41.52 -6.47 30.20
CA TRP A 44 42.33 -7.06 29.11
C TRP A 44 41.90 -6.63 27.70
N ALA A 45 40.59 -6.52 27.46
CA ALA A 45 40.03 -5.95 26.22
C ALA A 45 39.38 -4.56 26.44
N GLY A 46 39.03 -4.24 27.69
CA GLY A 46 38.23 -3.08 28.06
C GLY A 46 36.82 -3.09 27.49
N HIS A 47 35.97 -2.18 27.96
CA HIS A 47 34.68 -1.86 27.33
C HIS A 47 34.81 -1.48 25.84
N ARG A 48 36.01 -1.10 25.37
CA ARG A 48 36.28 -0.69 23.99
C ARG A 48 36.32 -1.88 23.03
N GLY A 49 36.90 -3.02 23.41
CA GLY A 49 37.01 -4.20 22.53
C GLY A 49 35.65 -4.82 22.19
N THR A 50 34.82 -5.06 23.21
CA THR A 50 33.45 -5.60 23.04
C THR A 50 32.55 -4.64 22.26
N THR A 51 32.66 -3.33 22.51
CA THR A 51 31.95 -2.29 21.76
C THR A 51 32.36 -2.28 20.29
N ALA A 52 33.65 -2.41 19.98
CA ALA A 52 34.14 -2.45 18.60
C ALA A 52 33.62 -3.69 17.84
N MET A 53 33.64 -4.87 18.46
CA MET A 53 33.08 -6.09 17.85
C MET A 53 31.57 -6.00 17.66
N ARG A 54 30.83 -5.40 18.60
CA ARG A 54 29.39 -5.17 18.46
C ARG A 54 29.08 -4.28 17.26
N ARG A 55 29.74 -3.12 17.17
CA ARG A 55 29.61 -2.19 16.03
C ARG A 55 29.98 -2.83 14.69
N ALA A 56 31.02 -3.67 14.66
CA ALA A 56 31.39 -4.39 13.45
C ALA A 56 30.30 -5.40 13.03
N TRP A 57 29.70 -6.11 13.99
CA TRP A 57 28.58 -7.03 13.71
C TRP A 57 27.32 -6.29 13.27
N GLU A 58 26.98 -5.17 13.91
CA GLU A 58 25.87 -4.27 13.55
C GLU A 58 26.07 -3.73 12.13
N PHE A 59 27.25 -3.20 11.80
CA PHE A 59 27.59 -2.74 10.44
C PHE A 59 27.47 -3.86 9.38
N TYR A 60 27.98 -5.07 9.65
CA TYR A 60 27.78 -6.21 8.76
C TYR A 60 26.31 -6.64 8.65
N HIS A 61 25.49 -6.33 9.65
CA HIS A 61 24.07 -6.62 9.65
C HIS A 61 23.29 -5.65 8.77
N GLU A 62 23.45 -4.37 9.02
CA GLU A 62 22.85 -3.27 8.25
C GLU A 62 23.28 -3.34 6.78
N SER A 63 24.59 -3.51 6.51
CA SER A 63 25.11 -3.59 5.14
C SER A 63 24.56 -4.79 4.35
N GLN A 64 24.29 -5.92 5.02
CA GLN A 64 23.70 -7.09 4.35
C GLN A 64 22.22 -6.87 4.07
N GLN A 65 21.47 -6.26 4.99
CA GLN A 65 20.05 -5.95 4.81
C GLN A 65 19.87 -4.93 3.68
N ASP A 66 20.60 -3.82 3.71
CA ASP A 66 20.56 -2.79 2.68
C ASP A 66 20.93 -3.35 1.30
N LEU A 67 22.04 -4.10 1.18
CA LEU A 67 22.42 -4.71 -0.10
C LEU A 67 21.37 -5.72 -0.60
N LYS A 68 20.74 -6.49 0.30
CA LYS A 68 19.66 -7.41 -0.07
C LYS A 68 18.44 -6.63 -0.56
N TRP A 69 17.95 -5.66 0.19
CA TRP A 69 16.83 -4.78 -0.19
C TRP A 69 17.10 -4.11 -1.54
N ARG A 70 18.28 -3.54 -1.77
CA ARG A 70 18.66 -2.92 -3.05
C ARG A 70 18.62 -3.91 -4.23
N VAL A 71 19.09 -5.14 -4.05
CA VAL A 71 19.03 -6.19 -5.08
C VAL A 71 17.59 -6.64 -5.34
N ASP A 72 16.83 -6.92 -4.28
CA ASP A 72 15.45 -7.39 -4.36
C ASP A 72 14.56 -6.35 -5.08
N THR A 73 14.76 -5.05 -4.80
CA THR A 73 14.09 -3.93 -5.48
C THR A 73 14.51 -3.82 -6.96
N LEU A 74 15.81 -3.91 -7.28
CA LEU A 74 16.29 -3.80 -8.68
C LEU A 74 15.87 -4.98 -9.55
N GLU A 75 15.87 -6.21 -9.03
CA GLU A 75 15.40 -7.39 -9.77
C GLU A 75 13.90 -7.30 -10.13
N GLN A 76 13.14 -6.41 -9.49
CA GLN A 76 11.72 -6.19 -9.75
C GLN A 76 11.42 -4.96 -10.60
N LEU A 77 12.19 -3.87 -10.44
CA LEU A 77 12.06 -2.68 -11.29
C LEU A 77 12.56 -2.91 -12.73
N VAL A 78 13.40 -3.92 -12.96
CA VAL A 78 13.93 -4.27 -14.28
C VAL A 78 13.34 -5.61 -14.76
N PRO A 79 12.16 -5.62 -15.41
CA PRO A 79 11.45 -6.85 -15.75
C PRO A 79 12.14 -7.74 -16.78
N VAL A 80 13.16 -7.23 -17.50
CA VAL A 80 13.93 -7.99 -18.47
C VAL A 80 15.32 -8.29 -17.92
N ARG A 81 15.58 -9.58 -17.64
CA ARG A 81 16.93 -10.11 -17.35
C ARG A 81 17.82 -10.13 -18.61
N GLU A 82 18.04 -8.97 -19.21
CA GLU A 82 19.19 -8.80 -20.08
C GLU A 82 20.46 -9.02 -19.26
N ARG A 83 21.48 -9.66 -19.84
CA ARG A 83 22.72 -9.99 -19.13
C ARG A 83 23.59 -8.74 -19.00
N GLY A 84 23.26 -7.86 -18.06
CA GLY A 84 23.91 -6.58 -17.83
C GLY A 84 23.80 -6.09 -16.38
N MET A 85 24.28 -4.87 -16.13
CA MET A 85 24.06 -4.16 -14.86
C MET A 85 22.59 -3.80 -14.73
N LEU A 86 22.01 -4.05 -13.56
CA LEU A 86 20.74 -3.46 -13.17
C LEU A 86 21.01 -2.02 -12.72
N THR A 87 20.36 -1.05 -13.37
CA THR A 87 20.41 0.36 -12.98
C THR A 87 19.03 0.83 -12.58
N GLY A 88 18.90 1.36 -11.38
CA GLY A 88 17.67 1.99 -10.88
C GLY A 88 17.99 3.22 -10.05
N ALA A 89 16.98 4.04 -9.83
CA ALA A 89 17.02 5.17 -8.92
C ALA A 89 16.25 4.79 -7.66
N PHE A 90 16.90 4.84 -6.49
CA PHE A 90 16.24 4.58 -5.21
C PHE A 90 15.67 5.88 -4.62
N PRO A 91 14.41 5.87 -4.11
CA PRO A 91 13.82 7.03 -3.46
C PRO A 91 14.41 7.31 -2.06
N PHE A 92 15.06 6.31 -1.45
CA PHE A 92 15.66 6.35 -0.11
C PHE A 92 17.11 5.85 -0.16
N GLY A 93 17.96 6.30 0.78
CA GLY A 93 19.34 5.83 0.92
C GLY A 93 19.47 4.52 1.70
N SER A 94 18.42 4.07 2.40
CA SER A 94 18.39 2.80 3.13
C SER A 94 16.98 2.28 3.39
N GLU A 95 16.87 0.98 3.66
CA GLU A 95 15.62 0.33 4.11
C GLU A 95 15.02 1.02 5.36
N THR A 96 15.85 1.36 6.35
CA THR A 96 15.40 2.06 7.57
C THR A 96 14.81 3.45 7.28
N GLU A 97 15.38 4.19 6.34
CA GLU A 97 14.83 5.49 5.92
C GLU A 97 13.48 5.33 5.21
N ALA A 98 13.35 4.30 4.36
CA ALA A 98 12.11 3.95 3.68
C ALA A 98 10.99 3.62 4.67
N VAL A 99 11.27 2.76 5.65
CA VAL A 99 10.32 2.38 6.73
C VAL A 99 9.88 3.61 7.52
N LEU A 100 10.82 4.43 8.03
CA LEU A 100 10.49 5.62 8.81
C LEU A 100 9.72 6.68 7.98
N ALA A 101 9.96 6.76 6.67
CA ALA A 101 9.20 7.65 5.79
C ALA A 101 7.76 7.14 5.59
N ALA A 102 7.58 5.83 5.45
CA ALA A 102 6.28 5.19 5.30
C ALA A 102 5.42 5.32 6.56
N GLU A 103 6.02 5.08 7.73
CA GLU A 103 5.37 5.28 9.03
C GLU A 103 4.87 6.72 9.16
N ARG A 104 5.69 7.73 8.83
CA ARG A 104 5.26 9.14 8.87
C ARG A 104 4.08 9.43 7.93
N THR A 105 4.06 8.82 6.75
CA THR A 105 2.94 8.94 5.81
C THR A 105 1.67 8.29 6.38
N ALA A 106 1.75 7.06 6.86
CA ALA A 106 0.61 6.36 7.46
C ALA A 106 0.03 7.12 8.67
N HIS A 107 0.88 7.62 9.58
CA HIS A 107 0.44 8.43 10.72
C HIS A 107 -0.16 9.81 10.31
N ALA A 108 0.11 10.31 9.10
CA ALA A 108 -0.59 11.49 8.57
C ALA A 108 -2.00 11.10 8.06
N VAL A 109 -2.10 10.00 7.31
CA VAL A 109 -3.38 9.46 6.81
C VAL A 109 -4.31 9.04 7.96
N LEU A 110 -3.82 8.29 8.95
CA LEU A 110 -4.60 7.89 10.12
C LEU A 110 -5.15 9.10 10.90
N ARG A 111 -4.32 10.14 11.11
CA ARG A 111 -4.78 11.38 11.76
C ARG A 111 -5.81 12.17 10.95
N ALA A 112 -5.84 12.00 9.62
CA ALA A 112 -6.91 12.58 8.80
C ALA A 112 -8.20 11.74 8.92
N LEU A 113 -8.10 10.41 8.91
CA LEU A 113 -9.23 9.48 9.09
C LEU A 113 -9.90 9.56 10.49
N ASP A 114 -9.16 10.01 11.50
CA ASP A 114 -9.66 10.21 12.87
C ASP A 114 -10.23 11.62 13.10
N GLN A 115 -10.04 12.56 12.16
CA GLN A 115 -10.69 13.87 12.26
C GLN A 115 -12.18 13.73 11.93
N PRO A 116 -13.09 14.20 12.81
CA PRO A 116 -14.50 14.24 12.46
C PRO A 116 -14.68 15.17 11.26
N ALA A 117 -15.45 14.74 10.25
CA ALA A 117 -15.74 15.53 9.07
C ALA A 117 -16.47 16.83 9.46
N THR A 118 -15.70 17.90 9.69
CA THR A 118 -16.17 19.22 10.17
C THR A 118 -17.07 19.93 9.17
N GLY A 119 -17.14 19.43 7.93
CA GLY A 119 -18.07 19.84 6.88
C GLY A 119 -19.44 19.14 6.87
N ALA A 120 -19.75 18.28 7.85
CA ALA A 120 -21.10 17.74 8.06
C ALA A 120 -22.06 18.87 8.53
N ARG A 121 -22.40 19.72 7.56
CA ARG A 121 -23.16 20.97 7.62
C ARG A 121 -24.21 20.90 8.72
N ALA A 122 -23.94 21.56 9.85
CA ALA A 122 -24.94 21.75 10.89
C ALA A 122 -26.18 22.31 10.22
N ALA A 123 -27.26 21.52 10.20
CA ALA A 123 -28.51 21.94 9.60
C ALA A 123 -28.87 23.28 10.27
N PRO A 124 -29.19 24.33 9.48
CA PRO A 124 -29.40 25.66 10.06
C PRO A 124 -30.48 25.53 11.11
N GLU A 125 -30.10 25.69 12.39
CA GLU A 125 -31.04 25.65 13.48
C GLU A 125 -32.09 26.71 13.18
N THR A 126 -33.32 26.26 12.96
CA THR A 126 -34.41 27.14 12.58
C THR A 126 -34.60 28.12 13.73
N ALA A 127 -34.22 29.38 13.49
CA ALA A 127 -34.36 30.47 14.45
C ALA A 127 -35.85 30.76 14.71
N THR A 128 -36.49 29.90 15.51
CA THR A 128 -37.73 30.22 16.20
C THR A 128 -37.39 31.21 17.30
N GLY A 129 -37.54 32.49 16.99
CA GLY A 129 -37.36 33.55 17.97
C GLY A 129 -38.28 33.35 19.17
N ALA A 130 -37.72 33.49 20.36
CA ALA A 130 -38.44 33.75 21.60
C ALA A 130 -37.76 34.95 22.26
N GLU A 131 -38.40 36.12 22.17
CA GLU A 131 -37.98 37.32 22.88
C GLU A 131 -38.25 37.18 24.38
N GLY A 132 -37.47 37.90 25.20
CA GLY A 132 -37.89 38.35 26.53
C GLY A 132 -37.20 37.68 27.72
N GLY A 133 -36.47 38.48 28.50
CA GLY A 133 -35.87 38.06 29.77
C GLY A 133 -34.72 38.93 30.24
N ASP A 134 -34.97 40.22 30.51
CA ASP A 134 -34.03 41.04 31.28
C ASP A 134 -33.86 40.47 32.69
N GLU A 135 -32.63 40.33 33.19
CA GLU A 135 -32.36 40.61 34.60
C GLU A 135 -30.91 41.06 34.83
N GLN A 136 -30.75 42.32 35.23
CA GLN A 136 -29.50 42.86 35.76
C GLN A 136 -29.31 42.34 37.20
N ALA A 137 -28.08 41.99 37.56
CA ALA A 137 -27.66 41.93 38.95
C ALA A 137 -26.21 42.42 39.07
N ASP A 138 -26.04 43.59 39.69
CA ASP A 138 -24.75 44.16 40.06
C ASP A 138 -24.04 43.29 41.13
N GLY A 139 -22.71 43.32 41.15
CA GLY A 139 -21.87 42.53 42.05
C GLY A 139 -20.48 43.15 42.21
N GLU A 140 -20.42 44.19 43.03
CA GLU A 140 -19.24 45.03 43.31
C GLU A 140 -18.17 44.38 44.22
N GLU A 141 -16.97 44.99 44.21
CA GLU A 141 -15.88 44.90 45.22
C GLU A 141 -15.10 43.56 45.41
N ALA A 142 -13.83 43.54 45.82
CA ALA A 142 -12.75 44.56 45.81
C ALA A 142 -11.39 43.93 46.17
N GLY A 143 -10.30 44.63 45.78
CA GLY A 143 -8.95 44.56 46.37
C GLY A 143 -8.04 43.40 45.94
N ASP A 144 -6.71 43.53 45.97
CA ASP A 144 -5.79 44.67 45.96
C ASP A 144 -4.34 44.10 45.99
N ASP A 145 -3.33 44.97 45.86
CA ASP A 145 -1.87 44.73 46.05
C ASP A 145 -1.13 43.81 45.05
N GLN A 146 -0.22 44.33 44.20
CA GLN A 146 1.17 44.78 44.49
C GLN A 146 2.12 43.62 44.88
N ALA A 147 3.34 43.43 44.37
CA ALA A 147 4.18 44.11 43.36
C ALA A 147 5.17 43.03 42.74
N ASP A 148 6.23 43.27 41.96
CA ASP A 148 7.02 44.48 41.67
C ASP A 148 7.87 44.36 40.36
N ASP A 149 8.60 45.43 40.02
CA ASP A 149 9.59 45.69 38.95
C ASP A 149 10.34 44.54 38.19
N GLY A 150 10.58 44.79 36.88
CA GLY A 150 11.41 43.95 36.01
C GLY A 150 11.68 44.47 34.58
N GLN A 151 11.77 45.79 34.37
CA GLN A 151 11.88 46.44 33.05
C GLN A 151 13.30 46.36 32.43
N VAL A 152 13.39 46.21 31.09
CA VAL A 152 14.18 47.04 30.12
C VAL A 152 14.33 46.36 28.75
N GLY A 153 13.98 47.08 27.67
CA GLY A 153 14.42 46.83 26.28
C GLY A 153 13.65 45.73 25.52
N GLY A 154 12.91 45.98 24.44
CA GLY A 154 12.71 47.20 23.65
C GLY A 154 13.34 47.10 22.27
N GLU A 155 12.52 46.78 21.26
CA GLU A 155 12.74 47.13 19.85
C GLU A 155 11.40 47.03 19.09
N GLU A 156 11.17 47.95 18.17
CA GLU A 156 9.89 48.10 17.46
C GLU A 156 9.78 47.08 16.30
N ALA A 157 8.68 46.34 16.25
CA ALA A 157 8.22 45.64 15.05
C ALA A 157 6.70 45.83 14.95
N GLY A 158 6.22 46.33 13.81
CA GLY A 158 4.83 46.72 13.67
C GLY A 158 3.86 45.54 13.71
N ASP A 159 2.73 45.73 14.40
CA ASP A 159 1.56 44.86 14.35
C ASP A 159 0.91 44.92 12.95
N ASP A 160 1.48 44.18 12.01
CA ASP A 160 0.78 43.81 10.78
C ASP A 160 -0.14 42.63 11.15
N GLN A 161 -1.32 42.95 11.69
CA GLN A 161 -2.40 42.00 11.97
C GLN A 161 -2.95 41.46 10.64
N ALA A 162 -2.20 40.54 10.03
CA ALA A 162 -2.73 39.65 9.04
C ALA A 162 -3.81 38.79 9.72
N ASP A 163 -5.08 39.08 9.39
CA ASP A 163 -6.22 38.23 9.74
C ASP A 163 -5.89 36.80 9.29
N GLY A 164 -5.50 35.98 10.26
CA GLY A 164 -5.16 34.59 10.07
C GLY A 164 -6.40 33.83 9.70
N GLN A 165 -6.73 33.83 8.41
CA GLN A 165 -7.74 32.99 7.81
C GLN A 165 -7.25 31.54 7.91
N VAL A 166 -7.43 30.95 9.10
CA VAL A 166 -7.30 29.53 9.37
C VAL A 166 -8.44 28.85 8.62
N GLY A 167 -8.27 28.74 7.31
CA GLY A 167 -9.06 27.84 6.50
C GLY A 167 -8.84 26.45 7.08
N GLY A 168 -9.88 25.88 7.66
CA GLY A 168 -9.85 24.49 8.08
C GLY A 168 -9.65 23.66 6.83
N GLU A 169 -8.43 23.18 6.61
CA GLU A 169 -8.17 22.18 5.58
C GLU A 169 -9.07 20.99 5.87
N GLU A 170 -9.90 20.62 4.90
CA GLU A 170 -10.79 19.48 5.08
C GLU A 170 -9.93 18.22 5.23
N ALA A 171 -10.36 17.28 6.08
CA ALA A 171 -9.56 16.09 6.38
C ALA A 171 -9.18 15.30 5.11
N GLY A 172 -10.03 15.34 4.08
CA GLY A 172 -9.76 14.79 2.74
C GLY A 172 -8.55 15.42 2.05
N ASP A 173 -8.36 16.74 2.12
CA ASP A 173 -7.21 17.44 1.52
C ASP A 173 -5.90 17.04 2.22
N VAL A 174 -5.93 16.90 3.54
CA VAL A 174 -4.77 16.47 4.34
C VAL A 174 -4.38 15.03 4.00
N MET A 175 -5.39 14.16 3.85
CA MET A 175 -5.22 12.76 3.47
C MET A 175 -4.67 12.60 2.05
N GLU A 176 -5.29 13.24 1.07
CA GLU A 176 -4.87 13.16 -0.34
C GLU A 176 -3.49 13.78 -0.53
N ARG A 177 -3.14 14.85 0.19
CA ARG A 177 -1.78 15.41 0.22
C ARG A 177 -0.76 14.45 0.82
N ALA A 178 -1.12 13.73 1.89
CA ALA A 178 -0.23 12.73 2.49
C ALA A 178 0.05 11.58 1.51
N LEU A 179 -0.97 11.11 0.78
CA LEU A 179 -0.86 10.05 -0.23
C LEU A 179 -0.17 10.53 -1.52
N ALA A 180 -0.46 11.73 -2.02
CA ALA A 180 0.31 12.34 -3.11
C ALA A 180 1.79 12.52 -2.73
N GLY A 181 2.07 12.82 -1.47
CA GLY A 181 3.42 12.81 -0.91
C GLY A 181 4.11 11.44 -0.90
N ALA A 182 3.39 10.34 -1.17
CA ALA A 182 3.91 8.98 -1.30
C ALA A 182 4.16 8.56 -2.77
N GLU A 183 3.70 9.33 -3.75
CA GLU A 183 3.88 9.00 -5.18
C GLU A 183 5.37 8.82 -5.53
N GLY A 184 5.68 7.73 -6.25
CA GLY A 184 7.06 7.36 -6.61
C GLY A 184 7.91 6.81 -5.46
N LYS A 185 7.37 6.70 -4.23
CA LYS A 185 8.00 5.99 -3.09
C LYS A 185 7.41 4.60 -2.89
N THR A 186 6.16 4.42 -3.29
CA THR A 186 5.38 3.17 -3.23
C THR A 186 5.93 2.04 -4.10
N GLY A 187 6.69 2.36 -5.14
CA GLY A 187 7.52 1.39 -5.87
C GLY A 187 8.67 0.78 -5.04
N ASP A 188 8.99 1.31 -3.85
CA ASP A 188 9.96 0.68 -2.96
C ASP A 188 9.30 -0.36 -2.02
N PRO A 189 9.75 -1.63 -2.02
CA PRO A 189 9.22 -2.71 -1.19
C PRO A 189 9.17 -2.45 0.31
N ALA A 190 10.16 -1.76 0.87
CA ALA A 190 10.26 -1.53 2.31
C ALA A 190 9.33 -0.38 2.73
N TYR A 191 9.30 0.70 1.94
CA TYR A 191 8.34 1.78 2.12
C TYR A 191 6.90 1.24 2.01
N ALA A 192 6.60 0.50 0.95
CA ALA A 192 5.29 -0.08 0.69
C ALA A 192 4.81 -0.98 1.83
N ALA A 193 5.64 -1.94 2.26
CA ALA A 193 5.29 -2.86 3.33
C ALA A 193 5.09 -2.14 4.68
N ALA A 194 5.92 -1.16 5.02
CA ALA A 194 5.79 -0.39 6.25
C ALA A 194 4.57 0.55 6.25
N LEU A 195 4.23 1.14 5.09
CA LEU A 195 3.05 1.98 4.91
C LEU A 195 1.80 1.17 5.24
N LEU A 196 1.68 -0.01 4.62
CA LEU A 196 0.58 -0.93 4.82
C LEU A 196 0.56 -1.48 6.25
N ALA A 197 1.69 -1.95 6.78
CA ALA A 197 1.76 -2.46 8.15
C ALA A 197 1.34 -1.41 9.21
N THR A 198 1.60 -0.12 8.95
CA THR A 198 1.21 0.98 9.85
C THR A 198 -0.25 1.41 9.67
N LEU A 199 -0.77 1.45 8.44
CA LEU A 199 -2.20 1.73 8.18
C LEU A 199 -3.10 0.61 8.71
N GLY A 200 -2.68 -0.64 8.50
CA GLY A 200 -3.46 -1.83 8.79
C GLY A 200 -4.62 -2.09 7.82
N PRO A 201 -5.20 -3.30 7.85
CA PRO A 201 -6.29 -3.70 6.96
C PRO A 201 -7.56 -2.84 7.10
N ASP A 202 -7.90 -2.43 8.33
CA ASP A 202 -9.14 -1.69 8.61
C ASP A 202 -9.12 -0.26 8.06
N ALA A 203 -8.04 0.50 8.28
CA ALA A 203 -7.92 1.85 7.75
C ALA A 203 -7.86 1.84 6.21
N PHE A 204 -7.15 0.86 5.63
CA PHE A 204 -7.12 0.65 4.19
C PHE A 204 -8.51 0.34 3.61
N THR A 205 -9.31 -0.48 4.31
CA THR A 205 -10.70 -0.77 3.93
C THR A 205 -11.58 0.47 3.99
N ARG A 206 -11.41 1.32 5.02
CA ARG A 206 -12.10 2.62 5.13
C ARG A 206 -11.72 3.54 3.96
N LEU A 207 -10.43 3.71 3.67
CA LEU A 207 -9.92 4.51 2.56
C LEU A 207 -10.54 4.10 1.22
N LEU A 208 -10.58 2.80 0.91
CA LEU A 208 -11.22 2.30 -0.32
C LEU A 208 -12.73 2.48 -0.34
N SER A 209 -13.39 2.45 0.82
CA SER A 209 -14.84 2.64 0.91
C SER A 209 -15.23 4.11 0.74
N GLU A 210 -14.46 5.02 1.34
CA GLU A 210 -14.60 6.47 1.19
C GLU A 210 -14.34 6.90 -0.27
N HIS A 211 -13.32 6.33 -0.92
CA HIS A 211 -13.00 6.54 -2.34
C HIS A 211 -14.14 6.11 -3.28
N ALA A 212 -14.69 4.90 -3.10
CA ALA A 212 -15.83 4.47 -3.92
C ALA A 212 -17.10 5.29 -3.64
N ALA A 213 -17.31 5.80 -2.42
CA ALA A 213 -18.41 6.70 -2.14
C ALA A 213 -18.26 8.02 -2.93
N SER A 214 -17.05 8.59 -3.03
CA SER A 214 -16.83 9.81 -3.82
C SER A 214 -17.03 9.65 -5.33
N ASP A 215 -16.80 8.46 -5.90
CA ASP A 215 -17.03 8.21 -7.33
C ASP A 215 -18.53 7.95 -7.67
N THR A 216 -19.38 7.65 -6.68
CA THR A 216 -20.79 7.28 -6.91
C THR A 216 -21.77 8.43 -7.16
N ASP A 217 -21.32 9.70 -7.19
CA ASP A 217 -22.15 10.84 -7.58
C ASP A 217 -22.43 10.92 -9.11
N GLY A 218 -21.89 9.97 -9.89
CA GLY A 218 -22.21 9.75 -11.31
C GLY A 218 -22.96 8.43 -11.58
N PRO A 219 -23.65 8.27 -12.72
CA PRO A 219 -24.31 7.02 -13.08
C PRO A 219 -23.31 5.87 -13.20
N ALA A 220 -23.46 4.87 -12.33
CA ALA A 220 -22.46 3.85 -12.02
C ALA A 220 -22.21 2.77 -13.11
N GLU A 221 -22.69 2.93 -14.34
CA GLU A 221 -22.70 1.85 -15.34
C GLU A 221 -21.39 1.68 -16.13
N ASP A 222 -20.47 2.66 -16.13
CA ASP A 222 -19.23 2.60 -16.94
C ASP A 222 -17.97 3.14 -16.24
N ALA A 223 -18.04 3.41 -14.93
CA ALA A 223 -16.93 3.99 -14.15
C ALA A 223 -15.83 2.97 -13.81
N VAL A 224 -15.12 2.49 -14.82
CA VAL A 224 -13.73 2.08 -14.64
C VAL A 224 -12.93 3.38 -14.47
N PRO A 225 -12.20 3.59 -13.36
CA PRO A 225 -11.33 4.76 -13.26
C PRO A 225 -10.29 4.67 -14.38
N ALA A 226 -10.31 5.66 -15.28
CA ALA A 226 -9.21 5.89 -16.20
C ALA A 226 -7.91 6.19 -15.41
N ASP A 227 -6.77 6.30 -16.09
CA ASP A 227 -5.44 6.55 -15.48
C ASP A 227 -5.30 7.84 -14.63
N GLY A 228 -6.39 8.55 -14.34
CA GLY A 228 -6.49 9.73 -13.48
C GLY A 228 -7.50 9.60 -12.32
N GLY A 229 -7.77 8.39 -11.81
CA GLY A 229 -8.46 8.24 -10.51
C GLY A 229 -7.67 8.91 -9.36
N PRO A 230 -8.32 9.28 -8.23
CA PRO A 230 -7.65 9.97 -7.12
C PRO A 230 -6.33 9.34 -6.71
N VAL A 231 -5.32 10.18 -6.46
CA VAL A 231 -3.91 9.78 -6.29
C VAL A 231 -3.78 8.78 -5.15
N GLY A 232 -4.55 8.96 -4.07
CA GLY A 232 -4.64 8.02 -2.96
C GLY A 232 -4.93 6.57 -3.35
N GLY A 233 -5.91 6.33 -4.22
CA GLY A 233 -6.26 4.97 -4.65
C GLY A 233 -5.11 4.27 -5.39
N ARG A 234 -4.50 4.98 -6.35
CA ARG A 234 -3.37 4.48 -7.15
C ARG A 234 -2.12 4.23 -6.30
N VAL A 235 -1.82 5.11 -5.35
CA VAL A 235 -0.70 4.98 -4.39
C VAL A 235 -0.88 3.75 -3.50
N LEU A 236 -2.09 3.52 -2.98
CA LEU A 236 -2.41 2.33 -2.19
C LEU A 236 -2.31 1.04 -3.02
N ALA A 237 -2.71 1.08 -4.31
CA ALA A 237 -2.51 0.00 -5.28
C ALA A 237 -1.02 -0.38 -5.43
N GLU A 238 -0.19 0.62 -5.73
CA GLU A 238 1.24 0.43 -5.98
C GLU A 238 1.95 -0.09 -4.73
N ALA A 239 1.62 0.46 -3.56
CA ALA A 239 2.12 -0.04 -2.28
C ALA A 239 1.72 -1.52 -2.08
N PHE A 240 0.46 -1.88 -2.30
CA PHE A 240 0.01 -3.26 -2.11
C PHE A 240 0.76 -4.21 -3.04
N ALA A 241 0.84 -3.90 -4.33
CA ALA A 241 1.53 -4.73 -5.32
C ALA A 241 3.03 -4.86 -5.04
N SER A 242 3.68 -3.80 -4.57
CA SER A 242 5.10 -3.78 -4.19
C SER A 242 5.36 -4.65 -2.94
N ALA A 243 4.53 -4.54 -1.90
CA ALA A 243 4.65 -5.34 -0.69
C ALA A 243 4.30 -6.83 -0.91
N GLU A 244 3.32 -7.13 -1.75
CA GLU A 244 2.89 -8.49 -2.07
C GLU A 244 3.93 -9.22 -2.92
N ARG A 245 4.41 -8.61 -4.01
CA ARG A 245 5.43 -9.17 -4.92
C ARG A 245 6.73 -9.54 -4.21
N THR A 246 7.00 -8.89 -3.08
CA THR A 246 8.21 -9.10 -2.26
C THR A 246 8.01 -10.07 -1.10
N GLY A 247 6.79 -10.61 -0.92
CA GLY A 247 6.44 -11.46 0.22
C GLY A 247 6.53 -10.74 1.57
N ARG A 248 6.45 -9.40 1.57
CA ARG A 248 6.49 -8.55 2.77
C ARG A 248 5.10 -8.21 3.32
N LEU A 249 4.05 -8.59 2.58
CA LEU A 249 2.66 -8.49 2.99
C LEU A 249 2.35 -9.55 4.08
N GLY A 250 1.92 -9.12 5.26
CA GLY A 250 1.60 -10.02 6.38
C GLY A 250 0.23 -10.70 6.27
N ASP A 251 0.05 -11.81 7.01
CA ASP A 251 -1.12 -12.70 6.92
C ASP A 251 -2.47 -11.99 7.06
N ALA A 252 -2.57 -10.93 7.87
CA ALA A 252 -3.79 -10.15 8.07
C ALA A 252 -4.35 -9.52 6.78
N TRP A 253 -3.51 -9.28 5.76
CA TRP A 253 -3.95 -8.81 4.45
C TRP A 253 -4.63 -9.90 3.61
N TYR A 254 -4.19 -11.15 3.78
CA TYR A 254 -4.86 -12.29 3.17
C TYR A 254 -6.20 -12.59 3.86
N GLU A 255 -6.26 -12.43 5.19
CA GLU A 255 -7.53 -12.49 5.95
C GLU A 255 -8.51 -11.37 5.55
N LEU A 256 -8.01 -10.16 5.24
CA LEU A 256 -8.84 -9.09 4.69
C LEU A 256 -9.50 -9.50 3.38
N VAL A 257 -8.79 -10.12 2.42
CA VAL A 257 -9.43 -10.53 1.15
C VAL A 257 -10.53 -11.55 1.39
N ASP A 258 -10.32 -12.46 2.33
CA ASP A 258 -11.29 -13.52 2.65
C ASP A 258 -12.55 -12.97 3.34
N SER A 259 -12.44 -11.84 4.06
CA SER A 259 -13.51 -11.25 4.88
C SER A 259 -14.11 -9.94 4.36
N ALA A 260 -13.43 -9.21 3.47
CA ALA A 260 -13.80 -7.87 3.02
C ALA A 260 -15.16 -7.85 2.29
N PRO A 261 -15.99 -6.79 2.43
CA PRO A 261 -17.22 -6.63 1.67
C PRO A 261 -17.01 -6.69 0.14
N ALA A 262 -18.02 -7.11 -0.61
CA ALA A 262 -17.92 -7.27 -2.07
C ALA A 262 -17.56 -5.96 -2.81
N GLY A 263 -18.02 -4.80 -2.33
CA GLY A 263 -17.61 -3.50 -2.90
C GLY A 263 -16.12 -3.19 -2.69
N VAL A 264 -15.57 -3.56 -1.52
CA VAL A 264 -14.13 -3.42 -1.23
C VAL A 264 -13.33 -4.38 -2.10
N LEU A 265 -13.82 -5.60 -2.33
CA LEU A 265 -13.21 -6.53 -3.30
C LEU A 265 -13.27 -5.99 -4.73
N ALA A 266 -14.37 -5.36 -5.15
CA ALA A 266 -14.47 -4.73 -6.47
C ALA A 266 -13.46 -3.58 -6.65
N ASN A 267 -13.26 -2.76 -5.63
CA ASN A 267 -12.20 -1.74 -5.64
C ASN A 267 -10.81 -2.39 -5.66
N LEU A 268 -10.59 -3.44 -4.87
CA LEU A 268 -9.34 -4.20 -4.90
C LEU A 268 -9.05 -4.81 -6.28
N VAL A 269 -10.05 -5.14 -7.11
CA VAL A 269 -9.81 -5.60 -8.50
C VAL A 269 -9.14 -4.52 -9.35
N THR A 270 -9.54 -3.26 -9.24
CA THR A 270 -8.90 -2.17 -10.01
C THR A 270 -7.45 -1.95 -9.55
N LEU A 271 -7.17 -2.19 -8.26
CA LEU A 271 -5.82 -2.09 -7.68
C LEU A 271 -4.94 -3.32 -7.96
N ALA A 272 -5.53 -4.52 -7.97
CA ALA A 272 -4.82 -5.80 -7.99
C ALA A 272 -4.25 -6.19 -9.36
N GLY A 273 -4.56 -5.47 -10.45
CA GLY A 273 -3.98 -5.71 -11.78
C GLY A 273 -2.45 -5.64 -11.86
N GLN A 274 -1.77 -5.21 -10.78
CA GLN A 274 -0.32 -5.19 -10.63
C GLN A 274 0.27 -6.45 -9.92
N SER A 275 -0.59 -7.36 -9.45
CA SER A 275 -0.23 -8.63 -8.80
C SER A 275 -1.24 -9.73 -9.15
N GLY A 276 -0.83 -10.67 -10.00
CA GLY A 276 -1.68 -11.79 -10.40
C GLY A 276 -2.14 -12.71 -9.28
N ALA A 277 -1.33 -12.88 -8.22
CA ALA A 277 -1.70 -13.71 -7.07
C ALA A 277 -2.76 -13.02 -6.19
N MET A 278 -2.61 -11.71 -5.95
CA MET A 278 -3.66 -10.91 -5.31
C MET A 278 -4.93 -10.87 -6.15
N LEU A 279 -4.81 -10.62 -7.47
CA LEU A 279 -5.94 -10.57 -8.38
C LEU A 279 -6.73 -11.88 -8.36
N ASN A 280 -6.05 -13.03 -8.39
CA ASN A 280 -6.70 -14.33 -8.28
C ASN A 280 -7.35 -14.57 -6.92
N ARG A 281 -6.75 -14.11 -5.81
CA ARG A 281 -7.40 -14.21 -4.48
C ARG A 281 -8.64 -13.33 -4.36
N VAL A 282 -8.56 -12.09 -4.84
CA VAL A 282 -9.70 -11.15 -4.88
C VAL A 282 -10.80 -11.70 -5.79
N ALA A 283 -10.45 -12.19 -6.98
CA ALA A 283 -11.38 -12.80 -7.92
C ALA A 283 -12.11 -14.01 -7.32
N THR A 284 -11.37 -14.93 -6.68
CA THR A 284 -11.97 -16.12 -6.05
C THR A 284 -12.85 -15.76 -4.85
N GLY A 285 -12.43 -14.80 -4.02
CA GLY A 285 -13.26 -14.25 -2.94
C GLY A 285 -14.53 -13.53 -3.43
N LEU A 286 -14.47 -12.90 -4.60
CA LEU A 286 -15.58 -12.16 -5.21
C LEU A 286 -16.57 -13.09 -5.94
N LEU A 287 -16.06 -14.01 -6.75
CA LEU A 287 -16.82 -14.97 -7.57
C LEU A 287 -17.35 -16.16 -6.75
N GLY A 288 -16.71 -16.49 -5.62
CA GLY A 288 -17.19 -17.50 -4.67
C GLY A 288 -18.36 -17.05 -3.79
N ARG A 289 -18.90 -15.85 -4.02
CA ARG A 289 -20.01 -15.24 -3.26
C ARG A 289 -21.17 -14.88 -4.19
N PRO A 290 -22.40 -14.70 -3.66
CA PRO A 290 -23.50 -14.15 -4.45
C PRO A 290 -23.11 -12.77 -5.02
N PRO A 291 -23.41 -12.48 -6.30
CA PRO A 291 -23.06 -11.20 -6.92
C PRO A 291 -23.72 -10.05 -6.15
N ALA A 292 -22.93 -9.04 -5.80
CA ALA A 292 -23.44 -7.86 -5.12
C ALA A 292 -24.22 -6.96 -6.09
N PRO A 293 -25.24 -6.20 -5.62
CA PRO A 293 -25.90 -5.19 -6.44
C PRO A 293 -24.88 -4.19 -7.00
N GLY A 294 -24.91 -3.97 -8.31
CA GLY A 294 -23.97 -3.08 -9.01
C GLY A 294 -22.59 -3.67 -9.31
N TRP A 295 -22.31 -4.94 -8.97
CA TRP A 295 -21.08 -5.59 -9.42
C TRP A 295 -21.13 -5.88 -10.92
N SER A 296 -20.08 -5.46 -11.65
CA SER A 296 -19.88 -5.79 -13.06
C SER A 296 -18.64 -6.69 -13.24
N PRO A 297 -18.72 -7.79 -14.01
CA PRO A 297 -17.56 -8.61 -14.35
C PRO A 297 -16.55 -7.87 -15.23
N ARG A 298 -16.94 -6.77 -15.90
CA ARG A 298 -16.11 -5.97 -16.82
C ARG A 298 -14.77 -5.54 -16.21
N ALA A 299 -14.80 -5.02 -14.97
CA ALA A 299 -13.60 -4.54 -14.29
C ALA A 299 -12.60 -5.68 -14.02
N LEU A 300 -13.10 -6.87 -13.66
CA LEU A 300 -12.27 -8.05 -13.42
C LEU A 300 -11.68 -8.61 -14.73
N ILE A 301 -12.45 -8.61 -15.80
CA ILE A 301 -11.97 -9.00 -17.14
C ILE A 301 -10.85 -8.07 -17.61
N GLN A 302 -10.99 -6.75 -17.43
CA GLN A 302 -9.94 -5.78 -17.79
C GLN A 302 -8.70 -5.87 -16.89
N ALA A 303 -8.84 -6.24 -15.62
CA ALA A 303 -7.68 -6.54 -14.77
C ALA A 303 -6.93 -7.78 -15.31
N TYR A 304 -7.66 -8.80 -15.76
CA TYR A 304 -7.11 -10.01 -16.38
C TYR A 304 -6.55 -9.84 -17.78
N GLU A 305 -7.02 -8.85 -18.54
CA GLU A 305 -6.39 -8.45 -19.81
C GLU A 305 -4.99 -7.84 -19.57
N ARG A 306 -4.81 -7.13 -18.46
CA ARG A 306 -3.51 -6.54 -18.04
C ARG A 306 -2.56 -7.57 -17.42
N ASP A 307 -3.06 -8.61 -16.75
CA ASP A 307 -2.28 -9.78 -16.30
C ASP A 307 -2.81 -11.11 -16.89
N PRO A 308 -2.39 -11.46 -18.12
CA PRO A 308 -2.82 -12.68 -18.79
C PRO A 308 -2.34 -13.96 -18.10
N LEU A 309 -1.27 -13.90 -17.29
CA LEU A 309 -0.76 -15.05 -16.55
C LEU A 309 -1.68 -15.33 -15.35
N ALA A 310 -2.12 -14.29 -14.64
CA ALA A 310 -3.12 -14.41 -13.59
C ALA A 310 -4.41 -15.04 -14.14
N PHE A 311 -4.88 -14.58 -15.30
CA PHE A 311 -6.10 -15.13 -15.89
C PHE A 311 -5.93 -16.60 -16.32
N GLN A 312 -4.78 -16.95 -16.90
CA GLN A 312 -4.44 -18.33 -17.21
C GLN A 312 -4.43 -19.22 -15.96
N GLN A 313 -3.95 -18.72 -14.82
CA GLN A 313 -4.00 -19.41 -13.53
C GLN A 313 -5.44 -19.59 -13.03
N LEU A 314 -6.28 -18.54 -13.03
CA LEU A 314 -7.70 -18.65 -12.65
C LEU A 314 -8.40 -19.74 -13.48
N LEU A 315 -8.31 -19.64 -14.82
CA LEU A 315 -8.91 -20.60 -15.74
C LEU A 315 -8.40 -22.03 -15.54
N ALA A 316 -7.14 -22.21 -15.14
CA ALA A 316 -6.52 -23.53 -14.98
C ALA A 316 -6.83 -24.20 -13.62
N GLU A 317 -6.96 -23.41 -12.56
CA GLU A 317 -6.88 -23.86 -11.16
C GLU A 317 -8.16 -23.57 -10.35
N HIS A 318 -8.89 -22.50 -10.68
CA HIS A 318 -10.12 -22.04 -10.02
C HIS A 318 -11.32 -22.18 -10.96
N ARG A 319 -11.67 -23.42 -11.30
CA ARG A 319 -12.60 -23.72 -12.40
C ARG A 319 -14.04 -23.28 -12.16
N ASP A 320 -14.48 -23.33 -10.92
CA ASP A 320 -15.88 -23.02 -10.59
C ASP A 320 -16.08 -21.50 -10.59
N GLU A 321 -15.11 -20.76 -10.04
CA GLU A 321 -15.04 -19.30 -10.09
C GLU A 321 -14.83 -18.78 -11.52
N ALA A 322 -13.92 -19.38 -12.28
CA ALA A 322 -13.74 -19.11 -13.70
C ALA A 322 -15.03 -19.32 -14.49
N ARG A 323 -15.82 -20.35 -14.16
CA ARG A 323 -17.14 -20.57 -14.77
C ARG A 323 -18.11 -19.45 -14.41
N VAL A 324 -18.20 -19.03 -13.14
CA VAL A 324 -19.06 -17.90 -12.73
C VAL A 324 -18.71 -16.63 -13.50
N LEU A 325 -17.43 -16.35 -13.72
CA LEU A 325 -16.99 -15.20 -14.52
C LEU A 325 -17.40 -15.32 -16.00
N LEU A 326 -17.23 -16.50 -16.62
CA LEU A 326 -17.64 -16.74 -18.01
C LEU A 326 -19.16 -16.67 -18.19
N ASP A 327 -19.93 -17.28 -17.29
CA ASP A 327 -21.39 -17.29 -17.34
C ASP A 327 -21.95 -15.87 -17.08
N ALA A 328 -21.35 -15.09 -16.17
CA ALA A 328 -21.72 -13.68 -15.94
C ALA A 328 -21.40 -12.78 -17.14
N ALA A 329 -20.23 -12.96 -17.76
CA ALA A 329 -19.81 -12.19 -18.93
C ALA A 329 -20.63 -12.53 -20.18
N ALA A 330 -21.12 -13.76 -20.33
CA ALA A 330 -22.03 -14.14 -21.40
C ALA A 330 -23.41 -13.46 -21.28
N GLY A 331 -23.84 -13.13 -20.05
CA GLY A 331 -25.07 -12.38 -19.78
C GLY A 331 -24.98 -10.86 -20.04
N ASP A 332 -23.78 -10.32 -20.24
CA ASP A 332 -23.53 -8.89 -20.49
C ASP A 332 -22.89 -8.68 -21.88
N PRO A 333 -23.64 -8.16 -22.87
CA PRO A 333 -23.10 -7.85 -24.21
C PRO A 333 -21.87 -6.94 -24.19
N GLY A 334 -21.73 -6.06 -23.18
CA GLY A 334 -20.56 -5.20 -23.02
C GLY A 334 -19.28 -5.99 -22.69
N CYS A 335 -19.39 -7.15 -22.04
CA CYS A 335 -18.25 -7.96 -21.61
C CYS A 335 -17.69 -8.90 -22.69
N ALA A 336 -18.41 -9.15 -23.79
CA ALA A 336 -18.03 -10.15 -24.79
C ALA A 336 -16.67 -9.87 -25.46
N GLU A 337 -16.43 -8.64 -25.90
CA GLU A 337 -15.16 -8.25 -26.56
C GLU A 337 -13.97 -8.18 -25.57
N PRO A 338 -14.07 -7.52 -24.40
CA PRO A 338 -13.04 -7.58 -23.37
C PRO A 338 -12.70 -9.02 -22.94
N LEU A 339 -13.70 -9.89 -22.79
CA LEU A 339 -13.47 -11.29 -22.42
C LEU A 339 -12.71 -12.04 -23.52
N ALA A 340 -13.10 -11.85 -24.79
CA ALA A 340 -12.41 -12.46 -25.91
C ALA A 340 -10.95 -12.00 -26.00
N SER A 341 -10.66 -10.71 -25.73
CA SER A 341 -9.31 -10.17 -25.64
C SER A 341 -8.51 -10.81 -24.50
N ALA A 342 -9.02 -10.78 -23.26
CA ALA A 342 -8.36 -11.39 -22.11
C ALA A 342 -8.11 -12.90 -22.30
N VAL A 343 -9.07 -13.65 -22.87
CA VAL A 343 -8.91 -15.08 -23.18
C VAL A 343 -7.86 -15.30 -24.27
N HIS A 344 -7.81 -14.45 -25.30
CA HIS A 344 -6.77 -14.52 -26.33
C HIS A 344 -5.37 -14.31 -25.73
N GLU A 345 -5.21 -13.25 -24.94
CA GLU A 345 -3.94 -12.91 -24.31
C GLU A 345 -3.49 -13.95 -23.29
N ALA A 346 -4.41 -14.56 -22.52
CA ALA A 346 -4.11 -15.61 -21.57
C ALA A 346 -3.76 -16.96 -22.22
N LEU A 347 -4.25 -17.20 -23.44
CA LEU A 347 -4.06 -18.48 -24.15
C LEU A 347 -3.09 -18.41 -25.34
N LYS A 348 -2.47 -17.25 -25.60
CA LYS A 348 -1.39 -17.15 -26.60
C LYS A 348 -0.14 -17.96 -26.17
N PRO A 349 0.62 -18.53 -27.11
CA PRO A 349 1.91 -19.15 -26.80
C PRO A 349 2.85 -18.16 -26.11
N GLY A 350 3.45 -18.57 -24.99
CA GLY A 350 4.41 -17.76 -24.22
C GLY A 350 3.82 -16.87 -23.11
N ALA A 351 2.50 -16.73 -22.98
CA ALA A 351 1.89 -15.98 -21.87
C ALA A 351 2.03 -16.65 -20.48
N GLY A 352 2.45 -17.92 -20.44
CA GLY A 352 2.62 -18.68 -19.21
C GLY A 352 3.16 -20.07 -19.49
N VAL A 353 3.06 -20.97 -18.50
CA VAL A 353 3.56 -22.34 -18.60
C VAL A 353 2.64 -23.17 -19.50
N ASP A 354 3.20 -23.95 -20.42
CA ASP A 354 2.42 -24.76 -21.38
C ASP A 354 1.35 -25.64 -20.72
N GLY A 355 1.68 -26.25 -19.57
CA GLY A 355 0.76 -27.09 -18.79
C GLY A 355 -0.34 -26.31 -18.03
N LEU A 356 -0.17 -25.01 -17.80
CA LEU A 356 -1.24 -24.13 -17.30
C LEU A 356 -2.16 -23.75 -18.46
N ARG A 357 -1.60 -23.29 -19.59
CA ARG A 357 -2.35 -22.96 -20.80
C ARG A 357 -3.26 -24.11 -21.27
N GLU A 358 -2.76 -25.34 -21.25
CA GLU A 358 -3.59 -26.50 -21.63
C GLU A 358 -4.77 -26.74 -20.66
N ARG A 359 -4.57 -26.54 -19.34
CA ARG A 359 -5.65 -26.64 -18.35
C ARG A 359 -6.68 -25.52 -18.55
N ALA A 360 -6.22 -24.29 -18.73
CA ALA A 360 -7.06 -23.11 -18.97
C ALA A 360 -7.91 -23.26 -20.23
N TRP A 361 -7.32 -23.70 -21.35
CA TRP A 361 -8.04 -23.98 -22.61
C TRP A 361 -9.19 -24.97 -22.41
N ARG A 362 -8.97 -26.06 -21.67
CA ARG A 362 -10.02 -27.05 -21.37
C ARG A 362 -11.16 -26.47 -20.54
N THR A 363 -10.90 -25.51 -19.66
CA THR A 363 -11.94 -24.82 -18.89
C THR A 363 -12.77 -23.92 -19.80
N VAL A 364 -12.14 -23.09 -20.64
CA VAL A 364 -12.83 -22.18 -21.58
C VAL A 364 -13.73 -22.96 -22.55
N VAL A 365 -13.23 -24.03 -23.18
CA VAL A 365 -14.02 -24.85 -24.11
C VAL A 365 -15.24 -25.49 -23.43
N ARG A 366 -15.11 -25.90 -22.16
CA ARG A 366 -16.22 -26.49 -21.40
C ARG A 366 -17.23 -25.48 -20.90
N GLY A 367 -16.78 -24.27 -20.52
CA GLY A 367 -17.66 -23.17 -20.14
C GLY A 367 -18.55 -22.75 -21.31
N LEU A 368 -17.92 -22.29 -22.40
CA LEU A 368 -18.62 -21.81 -23.59
C LEU A 368 -19.49 -22.89 -24.27
N GLY A 369 -19.03 -24.14 -24.27
CA GLY A 369 -19.82 -25.26 -24.80
C GLY A 369 -21.11 -25.53 -24.02
N ALA A 370 -21.12 -25.30 -22.70
CA ALA A 370 -22.32 -25.46 -21.88
C ALA A 370 -23.34 -24.33 -22.08
N THR A 371 -22.89 -23.13 -22.44
CA THR A 371 -23.76 -21.98 -22.72
C THR A 371 -24.55 -22.18 -24.03
N LEU A 372 -23.89 -22.68 -25.08
CA LEU A 372 -24.51 -22.90 -26.39
C LEU A 372 -25.57 -24.02 -26.39
N GLU A 373 -25.47 -25.03 -25.52
CA GLU A 373 -26.51 -26.07 -25.37
C GLU A 373 -27.80 -25.57 -24.67
N ILE A 374 -27.78 -24.35 -24.12
CA ILE A 374 -28.94 -23.75 -23.44
C ILE A 374 -29.77 -22.87 -24.39
N GLU A 375 -29.17 -22.26 -25.42
CA GLU A 375 -29.91 -21.47 -26.42
C GLU A 375 -30.67 -22.33 -27.44
N ASP A 376 -30.33 -23.62 -27.57
CA ASP A 376 -30.92 -24.57 -28.53
C ASP A 376 -32.06 -25.42 -27.90
N ARG A 377 -32.68 -24.94 -26.80
CA ARG A 377 -33.77 -25.60 -26.04
C ARG A 377 -34.91 -24.66 -25.63
#